data_AF-M1HE27-F1
#
_entry.id   AF-M1HE27-F1
#
_cell.length_a   1.000
_cell.length_b   1.000
_cell.length_c   1.000
_cell.angle_alpha   90.00
_cell.angle_beta   90.00
_cell.angle_gamma   90.00
#
_symmetry.space_group_name_H-M   'P 1'
#
loop_
_entity.id
_entity.type
_entity.pdbx_description
1 polymer ?
#
loop_
_entity_poly.entity_id
_entity_poly.type
_entity_poly.pdbx_seq_one_letter_code
_entity_poly.pdbx_strand_id
1 'polypeptide(L)'
;MTIYVGITELRDFVSSNRNNLTILDDKQWSAIIKQHLLPCIETEIKAKSNKKTNTLKNDVALPTKQILLTLIEFSLSDDPEVDNADNARPYLIQAKTIKEIVQFILSNLNYDGESTNDDSDRRYTFGSASCDILKGMLRIRKYSSKITSDLFDELLQTFGDLLIACSSSQTDAAHYASCLPLLVQEYSREFSKDQIEKILALFEAYFKSKNNNYEKVQLHIIETLNTFCEKQALNKSVVLRKLANIICSSLLDIYLQTNSEHLKVR
;
A
#
# COMPACT_ATOMS: atom_id res chain seq x y z
N MET A 1 -1.27 -23.43 -22.42
CA MET A 1 -1.28 -21.96 -22.52
C MET A 1 -0.25 -21.45 -21.55
N THR A 2 0.83 -20.81 -22.02
CA THR A 2 1.87 -20.25 -21.15
C THR A 2 1.27 -19.10 -20.36
N ILE A 3 1.54 -19.05 -19.06
CA ILE A 3 1.03 -18.07 -18.08
C ILE A 3 1.10 -16.62 -18.60
N TYR A 4 2.18 -16.27 -19.31
CA TYR A 4 2.41 -14.95 -19.92
C TYR A 4 1.39 -14.55 -20.99
N VAL A 5 0.83 -15.52 -21.72
CA VAL A 5 -0.17 -15.28 -22.78
C VAL A 5 -1.50 -14.84 -22.14
N GLY A 6 -1.91 -15.48 -21.05
CA GLY A 6 -3.17 -15.18 -20.37
C GLY A 6 -3.24 -13.80 -19.71
N ILE A 7 -2.15 -13.34 -19.07
CA ILE A 7 -2.09 -11.98 -18.50
C ILE A 7 -2.11 -10.90 -19.59
N THR A 8 -1.42 -11.16 -20.71
CA THR A 8 -1.37 -10.22 -21.84
C THR A 8 -2.74 -10.11 -22.51
N GLU A 9 -3.40 -11.24 -22.77
CA GLU A 9 -4.77 -11.28 -23.30
C GLU A 9 -5.76 -10.59 -22.36
N LEU A 10 -5.61 -10.75 -21.04
CA LEU A 10 -6.47 -10.09 -20.06
C LEU A 10 -6.25 -8.56 -20.05
N ARG A 11 -5.01 -8.10 -20.14
CA ARG A 11 -4.68 -6.67 -20.26
C ARG A 11 -5.28 -6.09 -21.53
N ASP A 12 -5.13 -6.79 -22.65
CA ASP A 12 -5.62 -6.34 -23.95
C ASP A 12 -7.15 -6.28 -23.95
N PHE A 13 -7.81 -7.29 -23.37
CA PHE A 13 -9.25 -7.28 -23.14
C PHE A 13 -9.71 -6.08 -22.30
N VAL A 14 -9.07 -5.82 -21.15
CA VAL A 14 -9.39 -4.68 -20.29
C VAL A 14 -9.21 -3.35 -21.03
N SER A 15 -8.10 -3.23 -21.77
CA SER A 15 -7.75 -1.99 -22.50
C SER A 15 -8.71 -1.71 -23.65
N SER A 16 -9.03 -2.73 -24.44
CA SER A 16 -9.96 -2.62 -25.57
C SER A 16 -11.40 -2.35 -25.13
N ASN A 17 -11.76 -2.73 -23.90
CA ASN A 17 -13.11 -2.54 -23.38
C ASN A 17 -13.21 -1.40 -22.35
N ARG A 18 -12.18 -0.57 -22.16
CA ARG A 18 -12.13 0.44 -21.09
C ARG A 18 -13.40 1.29 -20.99
N ASN A 19 -14.00 1.69 -22.11
CA ASN A 19 -15.23 2.52 -22.10
C ASN A 19 -16.54 1.74 -21.85
N ASN A 20 -16.47 0.39 -21.82
CA ASN A 20 -17.60 -0.54 -21.72
C ASN A 20 -17.33 -1.69 -20.72
N LEU A 21 -16.47 -1.50 -19.71
CA LEU A 21 -16.12 -2.58 -18.76
C LEU A 21 -17.28 -3.08 -17.88
N THR A 22 -18.47 -2.51 -18.05
CA THR A 22 -19.75 -2.98 -17.48
C THR A 22 -20.27 -4.29 -18.08
N ILE A 23 -19.61 -4.86 -19.10
CA ILE A 23 -20.06 -6.07 -19.80
C ILE A 23 -19.87 -7.36 -18.98
N LEU A 24 -18.85 -7.44 -18.11
CA LEU A 24 -18.61 -8.63 -17.29
C LEU A 24 -19.23 -8.46 -15.91
N ASP A 25 -19.97 -9.49 -15.48
CA ASP A 25 -20.51 -9.52 -14.12
C ASP A 25 -19.42 -9.82 -13.08
N ASP A 26 -19.73 -9.54 -11.83
CA ASP A 26 -18.80 -9.72 -10.71
C ASP A 26 -18.31 -11.17 -10.54
N LYS A 27 -19.12 -12.19 -10.88
CA LYS A 27 -18.69 -13.58 -10.80
C LYS A 27 -17.60 -13.87 -11.81
N GLN A 28 -17.73 -13.31 -13.02
CA GLN A 28 -16.74 -13.44 -14.07
C GLN A 28 -15.42 -12.75 -13.70
N TRP A 29 -15.48 -11.53 -13.15
CA TRP A 29 -14.28 -10.82 -12.67
C TRP A 29 -13.61 -11.52 -11.50
N SER A 30 -14.40 -11.98 -10.52
CA SER A 30 -13.89 -12.73 -9.38
C SER A 30 -13.21 -14.03 -9.83
N ALA A 31 -13.78 -14.75 -10.80
CA ALA A 31 -13.18 -15.94 -11.37
C ALA A 31 -11.85 -15.63 -12.09
N ILE A 32 -11.82 -14.58 -12.92
CA ILE A 32 -10.61 -14.15 -13.61
C ILE A 32 -9.48 -13.82 -12.62
N ILE A 33 -9.79 -13.03 -11.59
CA ILE A 33 -8.79 -12.64 -10.58
C ILE A 33 -8.26 -13.87 -9.86
N LYS A 34 -9.15 -14.75 -9.38
CA LYS A 34 -8.77 -15.89 -8.54
C LYS A 34 -8.13 -17.04 -9.30
N GLN A 35 -8.58 -17.30 -10.53
CA GLN A 35 -8.15 -18.48 -11.30
C GLN A 35 -7.02 -18.17 -12.27
N HIS A 36 -6.85 -16.91 -12.67
CA HIS A 36 -5.87 -16.53 -13.68
C HIS A 36 -4.84 -15.54 -13.15
N LEU A 37 -5.28 -14.46 -12.49
CA LEU A 37 -4.36 -13.39 -12.08
C LEU A 37 -3.52 -13.77 -10.85
N LEU A 38 -4.14 -14.11 -9.71
CA LEU A 38 -3.42 -14.43 -8.47
C LEU A 38 -2.49 -15.66 -8.62
N PRO A 39 -2.92 -16.79 -9.21
CA PRO A 39 -2.06 -17.96 -9.37
C PRO A 39 -0.87 -17.71 -10.31
N CYS A 40 -1.04 -16.85 -11.31
CA CYS A 40 0.06 -16.43 -12.17
C CYS A 40 1.13 -15.69 -11.37
N ILE A 41 0.72 -14.70 -10.57
CA ILE A 41 1.64 -13.92 -9.74
C ILE A 41 2.33 -14.85 -8.74
N GLU A 42 1.57 -15.74 -8.08
CA GLU A 42 2.12 -16.73 -7.15
C GLU A 42 3.14 -17.66 -7.81
N THR A 43 2.89 -18.09 -9.04
CA THR A 43 3.80 -18.95 -9.79
C THR A 43 5.09 -18.23 -10.15
N GLU A 44 5.01 -16.96 -10.59
CA GLU A 44 6.21 -16.17 -10.87
C GLU A 44 7.02 -15.91 -9.59
N ILE A 45 6.36 -15.58 -8.47
CA ILE A 45 6.98 -15.45 -7.14
C ILE A 45 7.73 -16.74 -6.75
N LYS A 46 7.07 -17.91 -6.85
CA LYS A 46 7.67 -19.22 -6.54
C LYS A 46 8.81 -19.60 -7.50
N ALA A 47 8.69 -19.27 -8.78
CA ALA A 47 9.73 -19.57 -9.77
C ALA A 47 11.00 -18.74 -9.53
N LYS A 48 10.84 -17.54 -8.96
CA LYS A 48 11.91 -16.56 -8.75
C LYS A 48 12.53 -16.63 -7.35
N SER A 49 11.84 -17.18 -6.35
CA SER A 49 12.38 -17.39 -4.99
C SER A 49 13.65 -18.25 -4.99
N ASN A 50 13.79 -19.11 -6.01
CA ASN A 50 14.92 -20.02 -6.18
C ASN A 50 16.09 -19.41 -7.00
N LYS A 51 15.97 -18.18 -7.52
CA LYS A 51 16.90 -17.60 -8.52
C LYS A 51 17.62 -16.32 -8.08
N LYS A 52 17.54 -15.92 -6.80
CA LYS A 52 18.14 -14.67 -6.26
C LYS A 52 17.76 -13.38 -7.03
N THR A 53 16.72 -13.42 -7.86
CA THR A 53 16.18 -12.27 -8.57
C THR A 53 14.72 -12.14 -8.14
N ASN A 54 14.48 -11.37 -7.09
CA ASN A 54 13.16 -11.29 -6.43
C ASN A 54 12.27 -10.19 -7.03
N THR A 55 12.56 -9.72 -8.24
CA THR A 55 11.67 -8.85 -9.00
C THR A 55 10.80 -9.67 -9.96
N LEU A 56 9.50 -9.38 -9.98
CA LEU A 56 8.63 -9.85 -11.05
C LEU A 56 9.16 -9.30 -12.37
N LYS A 57 9.06 -10.09 -13.45
CA LYS A 57 9.36 -9.57 -14.77
C LYS A 57 8.38 -8.45 -15.13
N ASN A 58 8.87 -7.43 -15.84
CA ASN A 58 8.05 -6.28 -16.26
C ASN A 58 6.81 -6.69 -17.08
N ASP A 59 6.91 -7.77 -17.87
CA ASP A 59 5.81 -8.36 -18.65
C ASP A 59 4.73 -9.07 -17.80
N VAL A 60 4.96 -9.24 -16.50
CA VAL A 60 3.97 -9.74 -15.52
C VAL A 60 3.51 -8.62 -14.59
N ALA A 61 4.45 -7.85 -14.03
CA ALA A 61 4.17 -6.80 -13.04
C ALA A 61 3.34 -5.65 -13.62
N LEU A 62 3.72 -5.14 -14.80
CA LEU A 62 3.06 -3.99 -15.41
C LEU A 62 1.62 -4.31 -15.86
N PRO A 63 1.37 -5.42 -16.61
CA PRO A 63 0.01 -5.80 -16.96
C PRO A 63 -0.87 -6.09 -15.72
N THR A 64 -0.33 -6.77 -14.71
CA THR A 64 -1.05 -7.04 -13.45
C THR A 64 -1.48 -5.74 -12.77
N LYS A 65 -0.54 -4.80 -12.62
CA LYS A 65 -0.80 -3.48 -12.05
C LYS A 65 -1.86 -2.74 -12.87
N GLN A 66 -1.75 -2.75 -14.20
CA GLN A 66 -2.72 -2.09 -15.09
C GLN A 66 -4.12 -2.69 -14.96
N ILE A 67 -4.25 -4.03 -14.99
CA ILE A 67 -5.53 -4.71 -14.84
C ILE A 67 -6.17 -4.35 -13.50
N LEU A 68 -5.43 -4.49 -12.40
CA LEU A 68 -5.97 -4.24 -11.06
C LEU A 68 -6.29 -2.76 -10.83
N LEU A 69 -5.42 -1.84 -11.24
CA LEU A 69 -5.69 -0.40 -11.15
C LEU A 69 -6.88 0.02 -12.01
N THR A 70 -7.00 -0.53 -13.22
CA THR A 70 -8.17 -0.26 -14.06
C THR A 70 -9.44 -0.73 -13.35
N LEU A 71 -9.46 -1.96 -12.83
CA LEU A 71 -10.63 -2.47 -12.11
C LEU A 71 -10.98 -1.63 -10.88
N ILE A 72 -9.97 -1.13 -10.17
CA ILE A 72 -10.14 -0.19 -9.06
C ILE A 72 -10.76 1.11 -9.55
N GLU A 73 -10.23 1.73 -10.62
CA GLU A 73 -10.75 2.98 -11.21
C GLU A 73 -12.24 2.85 -11.54
N PHE A 74 -12.66 1.74 -12.17
CA PHE A 74 -14.06 1.46 -12.49
C PHE A 74 -14.93 1.17 -11.26
N SER A 75 -14.31 0.83 -10.14
CA SER A 75 -15.00 0.59 -8.88
C SER A 75 -15.14 1.87 -8.03
N LEU A 76 -14.51 2.98 -8.41
CA LEU A 76 -14.68 4.28 -7.75
C LEU A 76 -15.99 4.94 -8.19
N SER A 77 -16.76 5.48 -7.25
CA SER A 77 -17.84 6.43 -7.54
C SER A 77 -17.33 7.86 -7.49
N ASP A 78 -17.88 8.72 -8.36
CA ASP A 78 -17.65 10.17 -8.30
C ASP A 78 -18.41 10.82 -7.14
N ASP A 79 -19.44 10.14 -6.61
CA ASP A 79 -20.25 10.58 -5.48
C ASP A 79 -20.05 9.66 -4.25
N PRO A 80 -19.51 10.19 -3.14
CA PRO A 80 -19.32 9.48 -1.88
C PRO A 80 -20.59 8.88 -1.26
N GLU A 81 -21.75 9.50 -1.47
CA GLU A 81 -23.01 9.04 -0.88
C GLU A 81 -23.59 7.86 -1.68
N VAL A 82 -23.28 7.79 -2.98
CA VAL A 82 -23.65 6.69 -3.87
C VAL A 82 -22.89 5.40 -3.53
N ASP A 83 -21.65 5.51 -3.02
CA ASP A 83 -20.84 4.35 -2.60
C ASP A 83 -21.41 3.62 -1.36
N ASN A 84 -22.17 4.32 -0.51
CA ASN A 84 -22.78 3.73 0.69
C ASN A 84 -24.13 3.05 0.42
N ALA A 85 -24.72 3.26 -0.77
CA ALA A 85 -25.90 2.52 -1.17
C ALA A 85 -25.47 1.13 -1.65
N ASP A 86 -25.89 0.07 -0.96
CA ASP A 86 -25.62 -1.31 -1.36
C ASP A 86 -26.06 -1.62 -2.81
N ASN A 87 -26.94 -0.77 -3.39
CA ASN A 87 -27.69 -1.02 -4.60
C ASN A 87 -27.34 -0.13 -5.82
N ALA A 88 -26.34 0.78 -5.76
CA ALA A 88 -26.27 1.86 -6.77
C ALA A 88 -25.37 1.65 -8.00
N ARG A 89 -24.46 0.66 -8.04
CA ARG A 89 -23.72 0.28 -9.28
C ARG A 89 -23.46 -1.23 -9.32
N PRO A 90 -23.46 -1.87 -10.50
CA PRO A 90 -22.82 -3.17 -10.69
C PRO A 90 -21.31 -2.97 -10.59
N TYR A 91 -20.78 -2.98 -9.37
CA TYR A 91 -19.35 -2.89 -9.13
C TYR A 91 -18.68 -4.18 -9.62
N LEU A 92 -17.53 -4.04 -10.29
CA LEU A 92 -16.86 -5.16 -10.97
C LEU A 92 -16.21 -6.17 -10.01
N ILE A 93 -15.93 -5.80 -8.76
CA ILE A 93 -15.27 -6.68 -7.77
C ILE A 93 -15.93 -6.58 -6.39
N GLN A 94 -16.36 -7.70 -5.79
CA GLN A 94 -16.83 -7.75 -4.39
C GLN A 94 -15.73 -7.49 -3.34
N ALA A 95 -16.16 -6.98 -2.17
CA ALA A 95 -15.34 -6.85 -0.96
C ALA A 95 -14.57 -8.14 -0.59
N LYS A 96 -15.17 -9.33 -0.76
CA LYS A 96 -14.52 -10.62 -0.48
C LYS A 96 -13.31 -10.85 -1.39
N THR A 97 -13.46 -10.59 -2.69
CA THR A 97 -12.35 -10.73 -3.66
C THR A 97 -11.26 -9.70 -3.35
N ILE A 98 -11.62 -8.46 -2.98
CA ILE A 98 -10.65 -7.44 -2.58
C ILE A 98 -9.86 -7.87 -1.35
N LYS A 99 -10.54 -8.39 -0.32
CA LYS A 99 -9.90 -8.92 0.88
C LYS A 99 -8.87 -10.01 0.54
N GLU A 100 -9.22 -10.92 -0.35
CA GLU A 100 -8.31 -11.97 -0.82
C GLU A 100 -7.10 -11.40 -1.58
N ILE A 101 -7.28 -10.38 -2.42
CA ILE A 101 -6.15 -9.71 -3.10
C ILE A 101 -5.25 -9.00 -2.08
N VAL A 102 -5.81 -8.30 -1.09
CA VAL A 102 -5.04 -7.63 -0.03
C VAL A 102 -4.26 -8.65 0.80
N GLN A 103 -4.89 -9.76 1.20
CA GLN A 103 -4.22 -10.84 1.93
C GLN A 103 -3.12 -11.51 1.09
N PHE A 104 -3.35 -11.70 -0.21
CA PHE A 104 -2.32 -12.18 -1.12
C PHE A 104 -1.15 -11.20 -1.18
N ILE A 105 -1.41 -9.89 -1.29
CA ILE A 105 -0.40 -8.84 -1.25
C ILE A 105 0.39 -8.89 0.07
N LEU A 106 -0.28 -8.93 1.22
CA LEU A 106 0.35 -9.01 2.55
C LEU A 106 1.24 -10.24 2.71
N SER A 107 0.78 -11.40 2.24
CA SER A 107 1.54 -12.65 2.30
C SER A 107 2.80 -12.66 1.42
N ASN A 108 2.89 -11.72 0.47
CA ASN A 108 3.97 -11.67 -0.52
C ASN A 108 4.71 -10.31 -0.55
N LEU A 109 4.36 -9.36 0.32
CA LEU A 109 4.93 -8.00 0.36
C LEU A 109 6.43 -8.01 0.72
N ASN A 110 6.87 -9.01 1.49
CA ASN A 110 8.28 -9.24 1.82
C ASN A 110 9.07 -9.97 0.72
N TYR A 111 8.49 -10.11 -0.48
CA TYR A 111 9.16 -10.68 -1.64
C TYR A 111 10.11 -9.66 -2.29
N ASP A 112 10.97 -9.03 -1.48
CA ASP A 112 12.07 -8.19 -1.94
C ASP A 112 13.37 -8.80 -1.39
N GLY A 113 14.27 -9.19 -2.30
CA GLY A 113 15.55 -9.80 -1.95
C GLY A 113 16.56 -8.79 -1.42
N GLU A 114 17.74 -9.28 -1.05
CA GLU A 114 18.87 -8.44 -0.66
C GLU A 114 19.11 -7.32 -1.69
N SER A 115 19.21 -6.10 -1.16
CA SER A 115 19.43 -4.87 -1.90
C SER A 115 20.70 -4.94 -2.76
N THR A 116 20.54 -5.11 -4.07
CA THR A 116 21.47 -4.46 -5.00
C THR A 116 20.99 -3.02 -5.14
N ASN A 117 21.82 -2.06 -4.72
CA ASN A 117 21.57 -0.60 -4.63
C ASN A 117 21.20 0.10 -5.97
N ASP A 118 20.69 -0.61 -6.96
CA ASP A 118 20.17 0.00 -8.18
C ASP A 118 18.67 0.32 -7.99
N ASP A 119 18.40 1.57 -7.59
CA ASP A 119 17.04 2.11 -7.40
C ASP A 119 16.37 2.56 -8.71
N SER A 120 17.07 2.52 -9.85
CA SER A 120 16.63 3.19 -11.08
C SER A 120 15.40 2.55 -11.77
N ASP A 121 15.23 1.23 -11.62
CA ASP A 121 14.15 0.44 -12.25
C ASP A 121 13.13 -0.13 -11.25
N ARG A 122 13.19 0.27 -9.97
CA ARG A 122 12.32 -0.26 -8.90
C ARG A 122 10.85 0.21 -8.97
N ARG A 123 10.50 1.04 -9.96
CA ARG A 123 9.12 1.50 -10.21
C ARG A 123 8.13 0.38 -10.58
N TYR A 124 8.65 -0.82 -10.86
CA TYR A 124 7.87 -1.99 -11.25
C TYR A 124 8.13 -3.21 -10.34
N THR A 125 8.72 -3.02 -9.15
CA THR A 125 8.81 -4.11 -8.15
C THR A 125 7.42 -4.57 -7.72
N PHE A 126 7.32 -5.81 -7.26
CA PHE A 126 6.07 -6.32 -6.72
C PHE A 126 5.62 -5.49 -5.51
N GLY A 127 6.54 -5.05 -4.64
CA GLY A 127 6.26 -4.13 -3.54
C GLY A 127 5.63 -2.81 -4.02
N SER A 128 6.25 -2.15 -5.01
CA SER A 128 5.74 -0.89 -5.58
C SER A 128 4.36 -1.06 -6.22
N ALA A 129 4.19 -2.08 -7.07
CA ALA A 129 2.91 -2.37 -7.72
C ALA A 129 1.82 -2.72 -6.69
N SER A 130 2.15 -3.52 -5.68
CA SER A 130 1.25 -3.92 -4.59
C SER A 130 0.79 -2.73 -3.77
N CYS A 131 1.68 -1.78 -3.48
CA CYS A 131 1.32 -0.55 -2.79
C CYS A 131 0.33 0.29 -3.61
N ASP A 132 0.55 0.43 -4.93
CA ASP A 132 -0.38 1.18 -5.78
C ASP A 132 -1.75 0.50 -5.86
N ILE A 133 -1.79 -0.82 -5.97
CA ILE A 133 -3.02 -1.62 -5.94
C ILE A 133 -3.74 -1.41 -4.59
N LEU A 134 -3.02 -1.53 -3.47
CA LEU A 134 -3.61 -1.38 -2.14
C LEU A 134 -4.16 0.03 -1.93
N LYS A 135 -3.40 1.08 -2.29
CA LYS A 135 -3.87 2.47 -2.20
C LYS A 135 -5.12 2.68 -3.03
N GLY A 136 -5.16 2.09 -4.23
CA GLY A 136 -6.34 2.11 -5.07
C GLY A 136 -7.54 1.43 -4.39
N MET A 137 -7.35 0.24 -3.80
CA MET A 137 -8.41 -0.48 -3.09
C MET A 137 -8.91 0.27 -1.85
N LEU A 138 -8.02 0.88 -1.07
CA LEU A 138 -8.37 1.68 0.09
C LEU A 138 -9.20 2.92 -0.29
N ARG A 139 -9.03 3.47 -1.49
CA ARG A 139 -9.82 4.61 -1.97
C ARG A 139 -11.26 4.25 -2.36
N ILE A 140 -11.58 2.96 -2.52
CA ILE A 140 -12.96 2.53 -2.79
C ILE A 140 -13.74 2.55 -1.48
N ARG A 141 -14.39 3.68 -1.16
CA ARG A 141 -14.99 3.95 0.17
C ARG A 141 -15.96 2.87 0.68
N LYS A 142 -16.77 2.30 -0.22
CA LYS A 142 -17.67 1.16 0.09
C LYS A 142 -16.94 -0.03 0.70
N TYR A 143 -15.71 -0.27 0.24
CA TYR A 143 -14.87 -1.37 0.71
C TYR A 143 -13.85 -0.93 1.74
N SER A 144 -13.45 0.34 1.74
CA SER A 144 -12.46 0.86 2.66
C SER A 144 -12.87 0.60 4.11
N SER A 145 -14.15 0.81 4.46
CA SER A 145 -14.69 0.47 5.78
C SER A 145 -14.57 -1.02 6.12
N LYS A 146 -14.84 -1.93 5.17
CA LYS A 146 -14.79 -3.40 5.35
C LYS A 146 -13.36 -3.95 5.39
N ILE A 147 -12.49 -3.40 4.54
CA ILE A 147 -11.06 -3.77 4.48
C ILE A 147 -10.39 -3.29 5.76
N THR A 148 -10.57 -2.01 6.10
CA THR A 148 -9.95 -1.42 7.28
C THR A 148 -10.57 -1.95 8.58
N SER A 149 -11.85 -2.31 8.65
CA SER A 149 -12.40 -2.93 9.87
C SER A 149 -11.77 -4.28 10.20
N ASP A 150 -11.43 -5.07 9.18
CA ASP A 150 -11.01 -6.45 9.34
C ASP A 150 -9.49 -6.63 9.31
N LEU A 151 -8.79 -5.78 8.54
CA LEU A 151 -7.36 -5.94 8.23
C LEU A 151 -6.50 -4.77 8.70
N PHE A 152 -7.06 -3.73 9.34
CA PHE A 152 -6.27 -2.54 9.72
C PHE A 152 -5.05 -2.89 10.57
N ASP A 153 -5.23 -3.70 11.61
CA ASP A 153 -4.12 -4.08 12.50
C ASP A 153 -3.03 -4.86 11.74
N GLU A 154 -3.42 -5.77 10.83
CA GLU A 154 -2.49 -6.56 10.02
C GLU A 154 -1.73 -5.70 9.00
N LEU A 155 -2.43 -4.78 8.34
CA LEU A 155 -1.87 -3.80 7.41
C LEU A 155 -0.89 -2.86 8.13
N LEU A 156 -1.30 -2.30 9.26
CA LEU A 156 -0.48 -1.40 10.05
C LEU A 156 0.79 -2.09 10.54
N GLN A 157 0.66 -3.31 11.08
CA GLN A 157 1.79 -4.09 11.58
C GLN A 157 2.77 -4.44 10.45
N THR A 158 2.26 -4.94 9.33
CA THR A 158 3.09 -5.38 8.20
C THR A 158 3.89 -4.21 7.62
N PHE A 159 3.26 -3.05 7.40
CA PHE A 159 3.98 -1.86 6.94
C PHE A 159 4.93 -1.31 8.00
N GLY A 160 4.55 -1.34 9.28
CA GLY A 160 5.44 -0.97 10.37
C GLY A 160 6.73 -1.79 10.40
N ASP A 161 6.58 -3.11 10.36
CA ASP A 161 7.70 -4.04 10.37
C ASP A 161 8.61 -3.83 9.16
N LEU A 162 8.04 -3.65 7.96
CA LEU A 162 8.79 -3.33 6.74
C LEU A 162 9.60 -2.04 6.85
N LEU A 163 9.04 -0.99 7.47
CA LEU A 163 9.73 0.28 7.65
C LEU A 163 10.82 0.23 8.73
N ILE A 164 10.63 -0.59 9.77
CA ILE A 164 11.54 -0.69 10.93
C ILE A 164 12.67 -1.70 10.69
N ALA A 165 12.40 -2.82 9.99
CA ALA A 165 13.33 -3.95 9.85
C ALA A 165 14.64 -3.62 9.10
N CYS A 166 14.74 -2.44 8.49
CA CYS A 166 15.93 -1.95 7.79
C CYS A 166 16.41 -2.83 6.61
N SER A 167 15.53 -3.68 6.07
CA SER A 167 15.84 -4.58 4.94
C SER A 167 15.42 -4.02 3.58
N SER A 168 14.58 -3.00 3.54
CA SER A 168 14.04 -2.40 2.30
C SER A 168 14.90 -1.24 1.79
N SER A 169 14.95 -1.02 0.46
CA SER A 169 15.56 0.20 -0.07
C SER A 169 14.72 1.44 0.24
N GLN A 170 15.29 2.62 0.08
CA GLN A 170 14.58 3.89 0.29
C GLN A 170 13.33 4.02 -0.61
N THR A 171 13.40 3.50 -1.83
CA THR A 171 12.28 3.51 -2.78
C THR A 171 11.13 2.63 -2.30
N ASP A 172 11.41 1.39 -1.92
CA ASP A 172 10.37 0.46 -1.46
C ASP A 172 9.78 0.89 -0.11
N ALA A 173 10.63 1.36 0.82
CA ALA A 173 10.19 1.95 2.08
C ALA A 173 9.25 3.15 1.85
N ALA A 174 9.54 4.00 0.86
CA ALA A 174 8.65 5.12 0.52
C ALA A 174 7.30 4.63 -0.02
N HIS A 175 7.27 3.56 -0.82
CA HIS A 175 6.02 2.95 -1.27
C HIS A 175 5.19 2.39 -0.11
N TYR A 176 5.81 1.66 0.81
CA TYR A 176 5.17 1.12 2.01
C TYR A 176 4.60 2.24 2.89
N ALA A 177 5.41 3.27 3.18
CA ALA A 177 4.98 4.41 3.98
C ALA A 177 3.82 5.19 3.32
N SER A 178 3.80 5.29 1.98
CA SER A 178 2.73 6.00 1.26
C SER A 178 1.33 5.37 1.42
N CYS A 179 1.23 4.13 1.91
CA CYS A 179 -0.05 3.48 2.19
C CYS A 179 -0.64 3.87 3.55
N LEU A 180 0.19 4.28 4.51
CA LEU A 180 -0.21 4.55 5.89
C LEU A 180 -1.19 5.75 6.04
N PRO A 181 -0.98 6.90 5.36
CA PRO A 181 -1.92 8.02 5.48
C PRO A 181 -3.33 7.62 5.03
N LEU A 182 -3.44 6.90 3.92
CA LEU A 182 -4.70 6.41 3.38
C LEU A 182 -5.36 5.38 4.30
N LEU A 183 -4.57 4.49 4.89
CA LEU A 183 -5.08 3.51 5.85
C LEU A 183 -5.77 4.19 7.05
N VAL A 184 -5.15 5.24 7.61
CA VAL A 184 -5.72 6.02 8.71
C VAL A 184 -6.89 6.88 8.24
N GLN A 185 -6.77 7.55 7.09
CA GLN A 185 -7.79 8.40 6.50
C GLN A 185 -9.09 7.65 6.20
N GLU A 186 -8.98 6.41 5.73
CA GLU A 186 -10.13 5.60 5.33
C GLU A 186 -10.70 4.73 6.46
N TYR A 187 -10.03 4.69 7.62
CA TYR A 187 -10.57 4.01 8.80
C TYR A 187 -11.86 4.67 9.27
N SER A 188 -12.99 3.98 9.10
CA SER A 188 -14.34 4.53 9.28
C SER A 188 -14.83 4.59 10.72
N ARG A 189 -14.10 3.98 11.67
CA ARG A 189 -14.51 3.86 13.08
C ARG A 189 -13.64 4.71 13.99
N GLU A 190 -14.06 4.87 15.23
CA GLU A 190 -13.16 5.37 16.27
C GLU A 190 -12.07 4.33 16.55
N PHE A 191 -10.82 4.79 16.66
CA PHE A 191 -9.72 3.92 17.05
C PHE A 191 -9.89 3.47 18.49
N SER A 192 -9.76 2.17 18.73
CA SER A 192 -9.70 1.67 20.10
C SER A 192 -8.43 2.15 20.81
N LYS A 193 -8.43 2.15 22.14
CA LYS A 193 -7.24 2.54 22.92
C LYS A 193 -5.99 1.72 22.55
N ASP A 194 -6.17 0.41 22.33
CA ASP A 194 -5.10 -0.49 21.90
C ASP A 194 -4.54 -0.10 20.52
N GLN A 195 -5.41 0.24 19.56
CA GLN A 195 -5.00 0.71 18.24
C GLN A 195 -4.27 2.05 18.29
N ILE A 196 -4.74 2.98 19.13
CA ILE A 196 -4.05 4.26 19.36
C ILE A 196 -2.64 3.99 19.88
N GLU A 197 -2.48 3.10 20.86
CA GLU A 197 -1.17 2.74 21.42
C GLU A 197 -0.26 2.07 20.38
N LYS A 198 -0.79 1.14 19.57
CA LYS A 198 -0.04 0.50 18.46
C LYS A 198 0.43 1.50 17.41
N ILE A 199 -0.43 2.40 16.95
CA ILE A 199 -0.10 3.43 15.95
C ILE A 199 1.02 4.34 16.50
N LEU A 200 0.89 4.81 17.73
CA LEU A 200 1.89 5.69 18.35
C LEU A 200 3.22 4.96 18.59
N ALA A 201 3.19 3.70 19.02
CA ALA A 201 4.37 2.88 19.21
C ALA A 201 5.12 2.62 17.89
N LEU A 202 4.40 2.41 16.79
CA LEU A 202 4.98 2.25 15.46
C LEU A 202 5.73 3.51 15.01
N PHE A 203 5.13 4.69 15.20
CA PHE A 203 5.82 5.95 14.90
C PHE A 203 7.04 6.16 15.77
N GLU A 204 6.92 5.91 17.08
CA GLU A 204 8.06 5.99 17.99
C GLU A 204 9.20 5.05 17.57
N ALA A 205 8.88 3.81 17.20
CA ALA A 205 9.85 2.82 16.76
C ALA A 205 10.54 3.24 15.45
N TYR A 206 9.80 3.78 14.48
CA TYR A 206 10.37 4.29 13.24
C TYR A 206 11.38 5.41 13.48
N PHE A 207 11.02 6.46 14.24
CA PHE A 207 11.94 7.59 14.50
C PHE A 207 13.14 7.22 15.36
N LYS A 208 13.06 6.14 16.14
CA LYS A 208 14.20 5.56 16.86
C LYS A 208 15.03 4.59 16.02
N SER A 209 14.54 4.19 14.84
CA SER A 209 15.24 3.25 13.96
C SER A 209 16.40 3.93 13.23
N LYS A 210 17.30 3.12 12.66
CA LYS A 210 18.44 3.61 11.86
C LYS A 210 18.05 4.14 10.47
N ASN A 211 16.85 3.81 9.99
CA ASN A 211 16.33 4.20 8.67
C ASN A 211 15.42 5.43 8.73
N ASN A 212 15.47 6.16 9.84
CA ASN A 212 14.71 7.39 10.01
C ASN A 212 15.22 8.54 9.12
N ASN A 213 16.24 8.35 8.28
CA ASN A 213 16.85 9.38 7.42
C ASN A 213 16.27 9.44 5.99
N TYR A 214 15.28 8.62 5.66
CA TYR A 214 14.62 8.64 4.36
C TYR A 214 13.54 9.73 4.30
N GLU A 215 13.86 10.87 3.71
CA GLU A 215 12.98 12.07 3.67
C GLU A 215 11.55 11.77 3.21
N LYS A 216 11.37 11.04 2.10
CA LYS A 216 10.03 10.67 1.61
C LYS A 216 9.25 9.78 2.59
N VAL A 217 9.94 8.89 3.29
CA VAL A 217 9.32 8.02 4.31
C VAL A 217 8.90 8.86 5.51
N GLN A 218 9.76 9.76 5.99
CA GLN A 218 9.43 10.69 7.07
C GLN A 218 8.20 11.54 6.73
N LEU A 219 8.12 12.06 5.50
CA LEU A 219 6.98 12.87 5.04
C LEU A 219 5.67 12.09 5.15
N HIS A 220 5.61 10.86 4.63
CA HIS A 220 4.40 10.04 4.74
C HIS A 220 4.07 9.64 6.18
N ILE A 221 5.08 9.38 7.01
CA ILE A 221 4.87 9.08 8.44
C ILE A 221 4.29 10.29 9.17
N ILE A 222 4.82 11.49 8.93
CA ILE A 222 4.32 12.74 9.52
C ILE A 222 2.91 13.05 9.01
N GLU A 223 2.64 12.87 7.72
CA GLU A 223 1.31 13.00 7.13
C GLU A 223 0.29 12.05 7.79
N THR A 224 0.70 10.80 8.03
CA THR A 224 -0.12 9.81 8.74
C THR A 224 -0.42 10.27 10.17
N LEU A 225 0.60 10.75 10.89
CA LEU A 225 0.43 11.23 12.26
C LEU A 225 -0.50 12.45 12.35
N ASN A 226 -0.37 13.40 11.42
CA ASN A 226 -1.26 14.56 11.34
C ASN A 226 -2.70 14.14 11.11
N THR A 227 -2.94 13.28 10.11
CA THR A 227 -4.26 12.72 9.79
C THR A 227 -4.86 11.99 10.99
N PHE A 228 -4.05 11.21 11.71
CA PHE A 228 -4.46 10.50 12.92
C PHE A 228 -4.85 11.45 14.06
N CYS A 229 -4.02 12.48 14.30
CA CYS A 229 -4.27 13.46 15.36
C CYS A 229 -5.54 14.27 15.11
N GLU A 230 -5.79 14.65 13.85
CA GLU A 230 -7.02 15.33 13.44
C GLU A 230 -8.26 14.46 13.70
N LYS A 231 -8.22 13.19 13.29
CA LYS A 231 -9.34 12.25 13.49
C LYS A 231 -9.66 11.97 14.95
N GLN A 232 -8.65 11.94 15.82
CA GLN A 232 -8.83 11.54 17.22
C GLN A 232 -8.93 12.74 18.18
N ALA A 233 -8.84 13.98 17.68
CA ALA A 233 -8.83 15.20 18.48
C ALA A 233 -7.89 15.11 19.71
N LEU A 234 -6.73 14.46 19.54
CA LEU A 234 -5.83 14.06 20.63
C LEU A 234 -5.04 15.23 21.27
N ASN A 235 -5.53 16.45 21.12
CA ASN A 235 -4.89 17.75 21.41
C ASN A 235 -4.35 17.90 22.84
N LYS A 236 -4.60 16.95 23.74
CA LYS A 236 -4.18 16.97 25.16
C LYS A 236 -3.46 15.70 25.65
N SER A 237 -3.14 14.73 24.80
CA SER A 237 -2.48 13.48 25.23
C SER A 237 -1.02 13.69 25.65
N VAL A 238 -0.64 13.21 26.85
CA VAL A 238 0.76 13.17 27.32
C VAL A 238 1.63 12.32 26.39
N VAL A 239 1.05 11.27 25.79
CA VAL A 239 1.74 10.35 24.86
C VAL A 239 2.14 11.09 23.59
N LEU A 240 1.27 11.95 23.04
CA LEU A 240 1.61 12.76 21.86
C LEU A 240 2.71 13.76 22.13
N ARG A 241 2.78 14.36 23.33
CA ARG A 241 3.90 15.27 23.67
C ARG A 241 5.22 14.53 23.72
N LYS A 242 5.24 13.31 24.28
CA LYS A 242 6.42 12.45 24.29
C LYS A 242 6.85 12.09 22.86
N LEU A 243 5.89 11.68 22.02
CA LEU A 243 6.16 11.36 20.62
C LEU A 243 6.68 12.57 19.84
N ALA A 244 6.05 13.74 19.99
CA ALA A 244 6.50 14.97 19.36
C ALA A 244 7.95 15.34 19.74
N ASN A 245 8.32 15.18 21.01
CA ASN A 245 9.71 15.37 21.44
C ASN A 245 10.67 14.38 20.75
N ILE A 246 10.31 13.10 20.66
CA ILE A 246 11.13 12.08 19.97
C ILE A 246 11.31 12.44 18.50
N ILE A 247 10.23 12.84 17.82
CA ILE A 247 10.25 13.25 16.42
C ILE A 247 11.14 14.47 16.23
N CYS A 248 10.93 15.53 17.01
CA CYS A 248 11.72 16.76 16.90
C CYS A 248 13.21 16.52 17.20
N SER A 249 13.54 15.72 18.22
CA SER A 249 14.92 15.35 18.52
C SER A 249 15.55 14.55 17.38
N SER A 250 14.84 13.55 16.85
CA SER A 250 15.32 12.73 15.72
C SER A 250 15.55 13.56 14.45
N LEU A 251 14.60 14.44 14.10
CA LEU A 251 14.74 15.33 12.94
C LEU A 251 15.87 16.34 13.12
N LEU A 252 16.09 16.86 14.33
CA LEU A 252 17.20 17.74 14.65
C LEU A 252 18.54 17.01 14.55
N ASP A 253 18.64 15.79 15.10
CA ASP A 253 19.85 14.97 15.01
C ASP A 253 20.20 14.66 13.56
N ILE A 254 19.21 14.32 12.74
CA ILE A 254 19.39 14.14 11.29
C ILE A 254 19.90 15.44 10.69
N TYR A 255 19.22 16.57 10.89
CA TYR A 255 19.64 17.87 10.37
C TYR A 255 21.09 18.23 10.71
N LEU A 256 21.51 18.00 11.97
CA LEU A 256 22.86 18.25 12.44
C LEU A 256 23.88 17.29 11.82
N GLN A 257 23.49 16.05 11.54
CA GLN A 257 24.34 15.04 10.90
C GLN A 257 24.43 15.23 9.38
N THR A 258 23.39 15.72 8.71
CA THR A 258 23.37 15.81 7.23
C THR A 258 24.34 16.84 6.68
N ASN A 259 24.77 17.85 7.47
CA ASN A 259 25.79 18.84 7.14
C ASN A 259 25.81 19.25 5.65
N SER A 260 24.61 19.41 5.06
CA SER A 260 24.46 19.36 3.61
C SER A 260 24.74 20.74 3.03
N GLU A 261 25.68 20.78 2.09
CA GLU A 261 26.12 21.99 1.40
C GLU A 261 24.97 22.78 0.74
N HIS A 262 23.82 22.15 0.55
CA HIS A 262 22.61 22.74 -0.06
C HIS A 262 21.91 23.79 0.81
N LEU A 263 22.17 23.82 2.12
CA LEU A 263 21.67 24.86 3.04
C LEU A 263 22.74 25.92 3.38
N LYS A 264 23.94 25.86 2.77
CA LYS A 264 24.96 26.93 2.82
C LYS A 264 24.72 28.02 1.77
N VAL A 265 23.49 28.19 1.30
CA VAL A 265 23.14 29.37 0.49
C VAL A 265 22.87 30.50 1.47
N ARG A 266 23.81 31.44 1.50
CA ARG A 266 23.70 32.76 2.11
C ARG A 266 22.53 33.55 1.54
#